data_AF-A0A2M7WT26-F1
#
_entry.id   AF-A0A2M7WT26-F1
#
_cell.length_a   1.000
_cell.length_b   1.000
_cell.length_c   1.000
_cell.angle_alpha   90.00
_cell.angle_beta   90.00
_cell.angle_gamma   90.00
#
_symmetry.space_group_name_H-M   'P 1'
#
loop_
_entity.id
_entity.type
_entity.pdbx_description
1 polymer ?
#
loop_
_entity_poly.entity_id
_entity_poly.type
_entity_poly.pdbx_seq_one_letter_code
_entity_poly.pdbx_strand_id
1 'polypeptide(L)'
;MKYSICILCAGVSGLWLLLSIGVAWGYLDPLTFMLPIALLMGGSVIGITSRIKSLSLKALAVIGGMTIAYLLLTNISKSVVVMELIILMVLAHLLFQVKETSESEESKTREELAEKLSNCCD
;
A
#
# COMPACT_ATOMS: atom_id res chain seq x y z
N MET A 1 -21.96 -4.97 1.47
CA MET A 1 -21.54 -4.14 0.31
C MET A 1 -20.02 -4.19 0.22
N LYS A 2 -19.45 -4.91 -0.75
CA LYS A 2 -18.04 -5.35 -0.74
C LYS A 2 -17.25 -4.59 -1.82
N TYR A 3 -16.97 -3.30 -1.58
CA TYR A 3 -15.93 -2.60 -2.33
C TYR A 3 -14.58 -3.19 -1.90
N SER A 4 -14.08 -4.22 -2.60
CA SER A 4 -12.77 -4.84 -2.28
C SER A 4 -11.57 -4.01 -2.77
N ILE A 5 -11.57 -2.72 -2.43
CA ILE A 5 -10.34 -1.97 -2.17
C ILE A 5 -10.26 -1.88 -0.66
N CYS A 6 -9.11 -2.20 -0.07
CA CYS A 6 -8.93 -1.88 1.34
C CYS A 6 -9.02 -0.36 1.44
N ILE A 7 -10.11 0.16 2.01
CA ILE A 7 -10.36 1.60 2.14
C ILE A 7 -9.17 2.27 2.85
N LEU A 8 -8.51 1.54 3.75
CA LEU A 8 -7.28 1.93 4.39
C LEU A 8 -6.12 2.06 3.39
N CYS A 9 -5.92 1.11 2.46
CA CYS A 9 -4.88 1.23 1.45
C CYS A 9 -5.11 2.41 0.50
N ALA A 10 -6.36 2.67 0.09
CA ALA A 10 -6.69 3.82 -0.74
C ALA A 10 -6.52 5.14 0.02
N GLY A 11 -6.96 5.19 1.29
CA GLY A 11 -6.83 6.37 2.15
C GLY A 11 -5.37 6.69 2.47
N VAL A 12 -4.60 5.68 2.89
CA VAL A 12 -3.15 5.81 3.11
C VAL A 12 -2.49 6.27 1.82
N SER A 13 -2.78 5.61 0.68
CA SER A 13 -2.17 5.94 -0.62
C SER A 13 -2.46 7.35 -1.10
N GLY A 14 -3.72 7.77 -1.00
CA GLY A 14 -4.13 9.12 -1.34
C GLY A 14 -3.50 10.16 -0.42
N LEU A 15 -3.41 9.87 0.88
CA LEU A 15 -2.88 10.82 1.85
C LEU A 15 -1.39 11.12 1.60
N TRP A 16 -0.56 10.10 1.41
CA TRP A 16 0.87 10.33 1.18
C TRP A 16 1.13 10.96 -0.19
N LEU A 17 0.35 10.61 -1.21
CA LEU A 17 0.42 11.27 -2.52
C LEU A 17 0.01 12.75 -2.44
N LEU A 18 -1.00 13.08 -1.64
CA LEU A 18 -1.40 14.46 -1.39
C LEU A 18 -0.30 15.27 -0.69
N LEU A 19 0.37 14.65 0.30
CA LEU A 19 1.51 15.25 0.99
C LEU A 19 2.70 15.43 0.03
N SER A 20 3.00 14.43 -0.80
CA SER A 20 4.04 14.52 -1.85
C SER A 20 3.76 15.66 -2.84
N ILE A 21 2.50 15.86 -3.25
CA ILE A 21 2.08 17.02 -4.07
C ILE A 21 2.35 18.33 -3.31
N GLY A 22 1.93 18.41 -2.05
CA GLY A 22 2.15 19.59 -1.22
C GLY A 22 3.62 19.98 -1.10
N VAL A 23 4.51 18.99 -0.93
CA VAL A 23 5.96 19.20 -0.88
C VAL A 23 6.52 19.57 -2.27
N ALA A 24 6.10 18.88 -3.34
CA ALA A 24 6.61 19.13 -4.70
C ALA A 24 6.22 20.51 -5.28
N TRP A 25 5.10 21.08 -4.82
CA TRP A 25 4.68 22.45 -5.18
C TRP A 25 5.17 23.51 -4.18
N GLY A 26 5.93 23.14 -3.15
CA GLY A 26 6.48 24.05 -2.16
C GLY A 26 5.46 24.61 -1.17
N TYR A 27 4.28 23.99 -1.08
CA TYR A 27 3.24 24.36 -0.12
C TYR A 27 3.53 23.82 1.29
N LEU A 28 4.28 22.72 1.37
CA LEU A 28 4.68 22.05 2.61
C LEU A 28 6.20 21.96 2.71
N ASP A 29 6.71 22.09 3.93
CA ASP A 29 8.14 21.96 4.23
C ASP A 29 8.60 20.49 4.12
N PRO A 30 9.62 20.18 3.29
CA PRO A 30 10.07 18.80 3.09
C PRO A 30 10.64 18.18 4.36
N LEU A 31 11.37 18.93 5.21
CA LEU A 31 11.96 18.35 6.43
C LEU A 31 10.88 17.87 7.41
N THR A 32 9.77 18.59 7.49
CA THR A 32 8.69 18.29 8.43
C THR A 32 7.84 17.11 7.93
N PHE A 33 7.60 17.03 6.61
CA PHE A 33 6.67 16.06 6.03
C PHE A 33 7.32 14.83 5.40
N MET A 34 8.65 14.80 5.23
CA MET A 34 9.35 13.63 4.68
C MET A 34 9.15 12.38 5.53
N LEU A 35 9.16 12.50 6.85
CA LEU A 35 9.00 11.38 7.79
C LEU A 35 7.60 10.74 7.71
N PRO A 36 6.49 11.50 7.81
CA PRO A 36 5.15 10.93 7.63
C PRO A 36 4.93 10.36 6.23
N ILE A 37 5.42 11.01 5.17
CA ILE A 37 5.35 10.48 3.80
C ILE A 37 6.06 9.13 3.71
N ALA A 38 7.29 9.02 4.24
CA ALA A 38 8.06 7.78 4.27
C ALA A 38 7.32 6.65 4.98
N LEU A 39 6.69 6.95 6.13
CA LEU A 39 5.94 5.98 6.92
C LEU A 39 4.74 5.43 6.14
N LEU A 40 4.00 6.31 5.46
CA LEU A 40 2.83 5.96 4.66
C LEU A 40 3.21 5.19 3.38
N MET A 41 4.32 5.58 2.73
CA MET A 41 4.90 4.85 1.61
C MET A 41 5.30 3.43 2.01
N GLY A 42 6.08 3.29 3.09
CA GLY A 42 6.52 1.99 3.60
C GLY A 42 5.33 1.10 3.99
N GLY A 43 4.32 1.68 4.65
CA GLY A 43 3.08 0.97 4.99
C GLY A 43 2.34 0.45 3.75
N SER A 44 2.35 1.22 2.65
CA SER A 44 1.74 0.79 1.38
C SER A 44 2.49 -0.40 0.76
N VAL A 45 3.83 -0.38 0.78
CA VAL A 45 4.67 -1.48 0.29
C VAL A 45 4.41 -2.76 1.09
N ILE A 46 4.40 -2.67 2.42
CA ILE A 46 4.14 -3.82 3.31
C ILE A 46 2.72 -4.36 3.12
N GLY A 47 1.73 -3.47 2.99
CA GLY A 47 0.34 -3.85 2.76
C GLY A 47 0.12 -4.61 1.45
N ILE A 48 0.77 -4.16 0.36
CA ILE A 48 0.69 -4.82 -0.95
C ILE A 48 1.41 -6.17 -0.91
N THR A 49 2.62 -6.21 -0.35
CA THR A 49 3.42 -7.44 -0.27
C THR A 49 2.84 -8.49 0.67
N SER A 50 1.95 -8.12 1.59
CA SER A 50 1.23 -9.07 2.44
C SER A 50 0.35 -10.05 1.66
N ARG A 51 -0.05 -9.73 0.43
CA ARG A 51 -0.86 -10.63 -0.43
C ARG A 51 -0.03 -11.73 -1.10
N ILE A 52 1.30 -11.65 -1.03
CA ILE A 52 2.20 -12.60 -1.66
C ILE A 52 2.41 -13.79 -0.73
N LYS A 53 1.96 -15.00 -1.14
CA LYS A 53 2.11 -16.24 -0.35
C LYS A 53 3.56 -16.72 -0.25
N SER A 54 4.38 -16.51 -1.29
CA SER A 54 5.77 -16.96 -1.32
C SER A 54 6.69 -16.01 -0.56
N LEU A 55 7.47 -16.55 0.38
CA LEU A 55 8.35 -15.80 1.27
C LEU A 55 9.50 -15.13 0.50
N SER A 56 10.07 -15.81 -0.51
CA SER A 56 11.13 -15.27 -1.36
C SER A 56 10.64 -14.11 -2.24
N LEU A 57 9.45 -14.25 -2.83
CA LEU A 57 8.82 -13.20 -3.65
C LEU A 57 8.40 -12.01 -2.78
N LYS A 58 7.91 -12.27 -1.56
CA LYS A 58 7.57 -11.23 -0.59
C LYS A 58 8.81 -10.43 -0.20
N ALA A 59 9.92 -11.09 0.12
CA ALA A 59 11.17 -10.43 0.45
C ALA A 59 11.69 -9.59 -0.72
N LEU A 60 11.69 -10.14 -1.94
CA LEU A 60 12.13 -9.41 -3.14
C LEU A 60 11.25 -8.17 -3.40
N ALA A 61 9.93 -8.31 -3.24
CA ALA A 61 8.98 -7.22 -3.44
C ALA A 61 9.08 -6.15 -2.34
N VAL A 62 9.37 -6.53 -1.09
CA VAL A 62 9.62 -5.57 -0.01
C VAL A 62 10.92 -4.81 -0.26
N ILE A 63 12.01 -5.51 -0.58
CA ILE A 63 13.31 -4.89 -0.87
C ILE A 63 13.16 -3.93 -2.06
N GLY A 64 12.62 -4.42 -3.18
CA GLY A 64 12.40 -3.60 -4.36
C GLY A 64 11.46 -2.43 -4.11
N GLY A 65 10.32 -2.66 -3.45
CA GLY A 65 9.34 -1.63 -3.14
C GLY A 65 9.89 -0.55 -2.21
N MET A 66 10.65 -0.93 -1.18
CA MET A 66 11.27 0.02 -0.26
C MET A 66 12.39 0.82 -0.92
N THR A 67 13.21 0.20 -1.78
CA THR A 67 14.24 0.92 -2.55
C THR A 67 13.60 1.95 -3.48
N ILE A 68 12.56 1.56 -4.22
CA ILE A 68 11.83 2.48 -5.11
C ILE A 68 11.19 3.61 -4.29
N ALA A 69 10.57 3.29 -3.15
CA ALA A 69 9.96 4.29 -2.29
C ALA A 69 10.98 5.30 -1.76
N TYR A 70 12.17 4.84 -1.36
CA TYR A 70 13.25 5.72 -0.90
C TYR A 70 13.77 6.65 -2.01
N LEU A 71 13.90 6.13 -3.24
CA LEU A 71 14.31 6.95 -4.39
C LEU A 71 13.26 8.02 -4.72
N LEU A 72 11.98 7.67 -4.67
CA LEU A 72 10.87 8.62 -4.84
C LEU A 72 10.89 9.71 -3.77
N LEU A 73 11.12 9.34 -2.51
CA LEU A 73 11.13 10.28 -1.38
C LEU A 73 12.33 11.24 -1.42
N THR A 74 13.51 10.77 -1.82
CA THR A 74 14.72 11.61 -1.90
C THR A 74 14.74 12.55 -3.09
N ASN A 75 13.97 12.25 -4.14
CA ASN A 75 13.86 13.06 -5.35
C ASN A 75 12.44 13.61 -5.53
N ILE A 76 11.78 14.05 -4.46
CA ILE A 76 10.44 14.68 -4.59
C ILE A 76 10.52 15.85 -5.57
N SER A 77 9.98 15.60 -6.76
CA SER A 77 9.93 16.49 -7.90
C SER A 77 8.55 16.31 -8.54
N LYS A 78 8.08 17.33 -9.25
CA LYS A 78 6.77 17.28 -9.94
C LYS A 78 6.64 16.04 -10.84
N SER A 79 7.73 15.67 -11.54
CA SER A 79 7.79 14.48 -12.39
C SER A 79 7.68 13.16 -11.61
N VAL A 80 8.26 13.11 -10.41
CA VAL A 80 8.24 11.91 -9.56
C VAL A 80 6.81 11.67 -9.04
N VAL A 81 6.13 12.72 -8.59
CA VAL A 81 4.73 12.65 -8.15
C VAL A 81 3.80 12.16 -9.26
N VAL A 82 4.00 12.61 -10.51
CA VAL A 82 3.22 12.13 -11.66
C VAL A 82 3.47 10.63 -11.89
N MET A 83 4.73 10.18 -11.81
CA MET A 83 5.07 8.77 -11.98
C MET A 83 4.45 7.90 -10.87
N GLU A 84 4.47 8.39 -9.64
CA GLU A 84 3.87 7.77 -8.45
C GLU A 84 2.35 7.58 -8.62
N LEU A 85 1.67 8.59 -9.16
CA LEU A 85 0.26 8.54 -9.50
C LEU A 85 -0.06 7.47 -10.55
N ILE A 86 0.78 7.36 -11.60
CA ILE A 86 0.65 6.33 -12.63
C ILE A 86 0.83 4.93 -12.02
N ILE A 87 1.86 4.73 -11.19
CA ILE A 87 2.12 3.46 -10.51
C ILE A 87 0.93 3.07 -9.62
N LEU A 88 0.39 3.99 -8.84
CA LEU A 88 -0.79 3.73 -8.01
C LEU A 88 -2.02 3.39 -8.85
N MET A 89 -2.19 4.01 -10.01
CA MET A 89 -3.30 3.72 -10.92
C MET A 89 -3.17 2.31 -11.52
N VAL A 90 -1.95 1.91 -11.92
CA VAL A 90 -1.64 0.55 -12.39
C VAL A 90 -1.86 -0.48 -11.29
N LEU A 91 -1.34 -0.23 -10.09
CA LEU A 91 -1.53 -1.10 -8.92
C LEU A 91 -2.99 -1.24 -8.55
N ALA A 92 -3.76 -0.15 -8.56
CA ALA A 92 -5.19 -0.20 -8.34
C ALA A 92 -5.84 -1.11 -9.39
N HIS A 93 -5.57 -0.89 -10.67
CA HIS A 93 -6.13 -1.69 -11.75
C HIS A 93 -5.79 -3.20 -11.63
N LEU A 94 -4.54 -3.54 -11.29
CA LEU A 94 -4.12 -4.92 -11.04
C LEU A 94 -4.84 -5.53 -9.81
N LEU A 95 -4.92 -4.78 -8.71
CA LEU A 95 -5.61 -5.24 -7.50
C LEU A 95 -7.11 -5.42 -7.70
N PHE A 96 -7.73 -4.64 -8.60
CA PHE A 96 -9.12 -4.80 -9.00
C PHE A 96 -9.34 -6.04 -9.86
N GLN A 97 -8.42 -6.39 -10.77
CA GLN A 97 -8.51 -7.57 -11.64
C GLN A 97 -8.24 -8.89 -10.90
N VAL A 98 -7.34 -8.91 -9.92
CA VAL A 98 -7.00 -10.13 -9.15
C VAL A 98 -8.19 -10.66 -8.32
N LYS A 99 -9.28 -9.89 -8.17
CA LYS A 99 -10.47 -10.29 -7.40
C LYS A 99 -11.23 -11.49 -7.96
N GLU A 100 -11.08 -11.88 -9.22
CA GLU A 100 -11.87 -12.97 -9.79
C GLU A 100 -11.38 -14.39 -9.44
N THR A 101 -10.15 -14.57 -8.94
CA THR A 101 -9.57 -15.92 -8.78
C THR A 101 -9.26 -16.34 -7.34
N SER A 102 -9.05 -15.43 -6.39
CA SER A 102 -8.52 -15.79 -5.06
C SER A 102 -9.50 -15.67 -3.88
N GLU A 103 -10.76 -15.27 -4.11
CA GLU A 103 -11.71 -14.99 -3.01
C GLU A 103 -12.24 -16.25 -2.30
N SER A 104 -12.04 -17.45 -2.87
CA SER A 104 -12.63 -18.71 -2.35
C SER A 104 -11.82 -19.39 -1.23
N GLU A 105 -10.50 -19.22 -1.18
CA GLU A 105 -9.65 -19.87 -0.16
C GLU A 105 -9.39 -18.99 1.06
N GLU A 106 -9.17 -17.69 0.88
CA GLU A 106 -8.79 -16.78 1.97
C GLU A 106 -9.98 -16.40 2.88
N SER A 107 -11.21 -16.43 2.37
CA SER A 107 -12.41 -16.20 3.19
C SER A 107 -12.64 -17.34 4.19
N LYS A 108 -12.44 -18.60 3.77
CA LYS A 108 -12.60 -19.78 4.62
C LYS A 108 -11.63 -19.77 5.80
N THR A 109 -10.36 -19.43 5.57
CA THR A 109 -9.37 -19.35 6.65
C THR A 109 -9.67 -18.22 7.63
N ARG A 110 -10.25 -17.09 7.18
CA ARG A 110 -10.63 -15.97 8.08
C ARG A 110 -11.88 -16.28 8.91
N GLU A 111 -12.86 -16.97 8.35
CA GLU A 111 -14.03 -17.46 9.10
C GLU A 111 -13.61 -18.52 10.14
N GLU A 112 -12.71 -19.44 9.77
CA GLU A 112 -12.20 -20.45 10.71
C GLU A 112 -11.36 -19.83 11.85
N LEU A 113 -10.59 -18.77 11.57
CA LEU A 113 -9.88 -18.00 12.60
C LEU A 113 -10.84 -17.24 13.52
N ALA A 114 -11.90 -16.65 12.97
CA ALA A 114 -12.90 -15.91 13.75
C ALA A 114 -13.70 -16.86 14.66
N GLU A 115 -14.05 -18.05 14.17
CA GLU A 115 -14.72 -19.09 14.95
C GLU A 115 -13.81 -19.62 16.08
N LYS A 116 -12.52 -19.84 15.81
CA LYS A 116 -11.54 -20.23 16.83
C LYS A 116 -11.33 -19.17 17.92
N LEU A 117 -11.39 -17.88 17.56
CA LEU A 117 -11.29 -16.78 18.51
C LEU A 117 -12.58 -16.60 19.34
N SER A 118 -13.75 -16.89 18.76
CA SER A 118 -15.03 -16.84 19.48
C SER A 118 -15.16 -17.91 20.57
N ASN A 119 -14.42 -19.02 20.45
CA ASN A 119 -14.36 -20.09 21.46
C ASN A 119 -13.34 -19.82 22.58
N CYS A 120 -12.65 -18.67 22.58
CA CYS A 120 -11.66 -18.30 23.60
C CYS A 120 -12.15 -17.22 24.59
N CYS A 121 -13.40 -16.76 24.50
CA CYS A 121 -14.02 -15.94 25.54
C CYS A 121 -14.98 -16.80 26.39
N ASP A 122 -14.41 -17.44 27.40
CA ASP A 122 -15.07 -17.72 28.69
C ASP A 122 -14.37 -16.86 29.76
#